data_AF-A0A7S3QYC7-F1
#
_entry.id   AF-A0A7S3QYC7-F1
#
_cell.length_a   1.000
_cell.length_b   1.000
_cell.length_c   1.000
_cell.angle_alpha   90.00
_cell.angle_beta   90.00
_cell.angle_gamma   90.00
#
_symmetry.space_group_name_H-M   'P 1'
#
loop_
_entity.id
_entity.type
_entity.pdbx_description
1 polymer ?
#
loop_
_entity_poly.entity_id
_entity_poly.type
_entity_poly.pdbx_seq_one_letter_code
_entity_poly.pdbx_strand_id
1 'polypeptide(L)'
;MFVFNSKALCTRLRYHERHAHHQVHDVKLAKVGDFKEFGAGHMLYFYFLKYCAIIFAILAICPGAVQITMNAAGGFLSSFADFDTLTLGNFGLQSSNVNAANLNITLPSSNAGADAEIMILKLFLADAENPSVKMDTIHFDKRSSIITMTALDLAMTVVFFGFCIFLIWNTKRLTKLADEHTVTIADYAVRVQFVPKDVTKEELKAYFEEWGPVVQVDLARRCSELVTLVEDRQKILHALDLAIAKLQREAEKVPMVKEDFEMSVLDYKYDLSLVNEAIKAIQLGQQGEDVVEAYITFVDDTSRNRCIEAQPKSWAKRMLMDKSLRFRQMHALLITRCEAGLGLHRQLGMNRIEGRSAC
;
A
#
# COMPACT_ATOMS: atom_id res chain seq x y z
N MET A 1 40.22 -15.98 -41.87
CA MET A 1 39.95 -14.53 -41.77
C MET A 1 38.43 -14.37 -41.78
N PHE A 2 37.79 -14.32 -40.62
CA PHE A 2 36.32 -14.18 -40.52
C PHE A 2 35.97 -12.69 -40.50
N VAL A 3 35.35 -12.22 -41.58
CA VAL A 3 34.87 -10.83 -41.71
C VAL A 3 33.56 -10.72 -40.93
N PHE A 4 33.63 -10.19 -39.71
CA PHE A 4 32.42 -9.86 -38.93
C PHE A 4 31.69 -8.70 -39.61
N ASN A 5 30.44 -8.95 -39.99
CA ASN A 5 29.59 -8.00 -40.70
C ASN A 5 29.06 -6.93 -39.74
N SER A 6 29.76 -5.79 -39.63
CA SER A 6 29.45 -4.73 -38.65
C SER A 6 28.05 -4.13 -38.78
N LYS A 7 27.44 -4.25 -39.97
CA LYS A 7 26.07 -3.76 -40.21
C LYS A 7 25.04 -4.53 -39.39
N ALA A 8 25.19 -5.85 -39.23
CA ALA A 8 24.26 -6.67 -38.45
C ALA A 8 24.34 -6.38 -36.94
N LEU A 9 25.53 -5.99 -36.45
CA LEU A 9 25.74 -5.64 -35.05
C LEU A 9 25.11 -4.28 -34.73
N CYS A 10 25.18 -3.33 -35.66
CA CYS A 10 24.60 -1.99 -35.51
C CYS A 10 23.05 -2.01 -35.54
N THR A 11 22.42 -2.85 -36.38
CA THR A 11 20.95 -3.01 -36.35
C THR A 11 20.46 -3.69 -35.08
N ARG A 12 21.23 -4.66 -34.54
CA ARG A 12 20.86 -5.35 -33.29
C ARG A 12 20.96 -4.43 -32.07
N LEU A 13 21.95 -3.54 -32.02
CA LEU A 13 22.06 -2.52 -30.97
C LEU A 13 20.93 -1.50 -31.02
N ARG A 14 20.57 -0.99 -32.22
CA ARG A 14 19.43 -0.07 -32.38
C ARG A 14 18.08 -0.71 -32.08
N TYR A 15 17.93 -2.02 -32.34
CA TYR A 15 16.72 -2.76 -31.98
C TYR A 15 16.61 -2.88 -30.45
N HIS A 16 17.70 -3.19 -29.75
CA HIS A 16 17.75 -3.22 -28.29
C HIS A 16 17.47 -1.86 -27.65
N GLU A 17 18.00 -0.76 -28.18
CA GLU A 17 17.70 0.59 -27.66
C GLU A 17 16.21 0.94 -27.80
N ARG A 18 15.56 0.52 -28.89
CA ARG A 18 14.12 0.81 -29.12
C ARG A 18 13.17 -0.15 -28.39
N HIS A 19 13.63 -1.35 -28.06
CA HIS A 19 12.83 -2.40 -27.42
C HIS A 19 13.29 -2.71 -26.00
N ALA A 20 14.12 -1.85 -25.40
CA ALA A 20 14.55 -1.97 -24.00
C ALA A 20 13.34 -2.03 -23.05
N HIS A 21 12.27 -1.31 -23.37
CA HIS A 21 11.00 -1.36 -22.63
C HIS A 21 10.31 -2.74 -22.65
N HIS A 22 10.64 -3.62 -23.60
CA HIS A 22 10.06 -4.96 -23.71
C HIS A 22 10.88 -6.05 -23.03
N GLN A 23 12.10 -5.78 -22.55
CA GLN A 23 12.89 -6.75 -21.78
C GLN A 23 12.45 -6.87 -20.32
N VAL A 24 11.56 -5.99 -19.85
CA VAL A 24 10.94 -6.03 -18.51
C VAL A 24 10.12 -7.32 -18.30
N HIS A 25 9.75 -8.02 -19.37
CA HIS A 25 8.93 -9.24 -19.29
C HIS A 25 9.70 -10.54 -19.03
N ASP A 26 11.04 -10.52 -19.00
CA ASP A 26 11.77 -11.71 -18.56
C ASP A 26 11.84 -11.74 -17.03
N VAL A 27 10.92 -12.52 -16.44
CA VAL A 27 10.77 -12.72 -14.98
C VAL A 27 12.08 -13.10 -14.30
N LYS A 28 13.03 -13.71 -15.02
CA LYS A 28 14.32 -14.13 -14.48
C LYS A 28 15.38 -13.02 -14.48
N LEU A 29 15.23 -11.98 -15.29
CA LEU A 29 16.21 -10.90 -15.47
C LEU A 29 15.76 -9.56 -14.90
N ALA A 30 14.45 -9.37 -14.66
CA ALA A 30 13.90 -8.14 -14.11
C ALA A 30 14.54 -7.81 -12.76
N LYS A 31 15.27 -6.70 -12.69
CA LYS A 31 15.78 -6.19 -11.43
C LYS A 31 14.68 -5.39 -10.74
N VAL A 32 14.64 -5.41 -9.42
CA VAL A 32 13.64 -4.64 -8.65
C VAL A 32 13.72 -3.13 -8.97
N GLY A 33 14.90 -2.65 -9.41
CA GLY A 33 15.09 -1.27 -9.86
C GLY A 33 14.36 -0.91 -11.16
N ASP A 34 14.04 -1.88 -12.01
CA ASP A 34 13.36 -1.64 -13.29
C ASP A 34 11.89 -1.25 -13.04
N PHE A 35 11.32 -1.63 -11.90
CA PHE A 35 9.98 -1.21 -11.48
C PHE A 35 9.89 0.26 -11.07
N LYS A 36 11.02 1.00 -11.05
CA LYS A 36 11.01 2.45 -10.79
C LYS A 36 10.14 3.20 -11.79
N GLU A 37 10.01 2.69 -13.02
CA GLU A 37 9.16 3.29 -14.07
C GLU A 37 7.67 3.30 -13.69
N PHE A 38 7.21 2.35 -12.88
CA PHE A 38 5.82 2.28 -12.41
C PHE A 38 5.56 3.14 -11.16
N GLY A 39 6.59 3.82 -10.65
CA GLY A 39 6.53 4.67 -9.46
C GLY A 39 7.21 4.05 -8.24
N ALA A 40 7.66 4.93 -7.34
CA ALA A 40 8.41 4.55 -6.14
C ALA A 40 7.64 3.60 -5.21
N GLY A 41 6.31 3.74 -5.16
CA GLY A 41 5.45 2.88 -4.34
C GLY A 41 5.50 1.40 -4.76
N HIS A 42 5.41 1.12 -6.06
CA HIS A 42 5.50 -0.26 -6.57
C HIS A 42 6.88 -0.87 -6.31
N MET A 43 7.95 -0.10 -6.53
CA MET A 43 9.31 -0.52 -6.22
C MET A 43 9.44 -0.92 -4.74
N LEU A 44 8.95 -0.08 -3.83
CA LEU A 44 9.01 -0.33 -2.38
C LEU A 44 8.22 -1.59 -1.97
N TYR A 45 7.05 -1.80 -2.58
CA TYR A 45 6.23 -2.99 -2.35
C TYR A 45 6.96 -4.29 -2.76
N PHE A 46 7.60 -4.32 -3.93
CA PHE A 46 8.37 -5.50 -4.36
C PHE A 46 9.62 -5.74 -3.50
N TYR A 47 10.29 -4.68 -3.04
CA TYR A 47 11.34 -4.83 -2.04
C TYR A 47 10.82 -5.46 -0.76
N PHE A 48 9.70 -4.96 -0.23
CA PHE A 48 9.06 -5.52 0.95
C PHE A 48 8.72 -7.00 0.77
N LEU A 49 8.09 -7.39 -0.34
CA LEU A 49 7.78 -8.79 -0.63
C LEU A 49 9.04 -9.67 -0.71
N LYS A 50 10.08 -9.21 -1.43
CA LYS A 50 11.35 -9.94 -1.55
C LYS A 50 11.97 -10.20 -0.18
N TYR A 51 12.01 -9.18 0.66
CA TYR A 51 12.56 -9.28 2.00
C TYR A 51 11.72 -10.18 2.91
N CYS A 52 10.39 -10.06 2.85
CA CYS A 52 9.47 -10.95 3.56
C CYS A 52 9.68 -12.42 3.15
N ALA A 53 9.78 -12.69 1.85
CA ALA A 53 10.02 -14.04 1.36
C ALA A 53 11.35 -14.61 1.87
N ILE A 54 12.43 -13.81 1.87
CA ILE A 54 13.73 -14.23 2.40
C ILE A 54 13.66 -14.54 3.90
N ILE A 55 13.07 -13.66 4.71
CA ILE A 55 13.00 -13.90 6.17
C ILE A 55 12.09 -15.08 6.49
N PHE A 56 10.95 -15.24 5.81
CA PHE A 56 10.08 -16.39 6.02
C PHE A 56 10.73 -17.69 5.54
N ALA A 57 11.53 -17.67 4.48
CA ALA A 57 12.32 -18.83 4.08
C ALA A 57 13.36 -19.18 5.15
N ILE A 58 14.06 -18.20 5.72
CA ILE A 58 15.02 -18.43 6.82
C ILE A 58 14.29 -18.95 8.07
N LEU A 59 13.15 -18.37 8.43
CA LEU A 59 12.32 -18.82 9.55
C LEU A 59 11.67 -20.18 9.31
N ALA A 60 11.39 -20.57 8.07
CA ALA A 60 10.86 -21.90 7.78
C ALA A 60 11.97 -22.96 7.80
N ILE A 61 13.14 -22.63 7.25
CA ILE A 61 14.24 -23.59 7.12
C ILE A 61 14.99 -23.77 8.44
N CYS A 62 15.35 -22.69 9.14
CA CYS A 62 16.22 -22.79 10.32
C CYS A 62 15.53 -23.48 11.52
N PRO A 63 14.49 -22.90 12.14
CA PRO A 63 13.79 -23.57 13.23
C PRO A 63 12.92 -24.73 12.73
N GLY A 64 12.27 -24.60 11.56
CA GLY A 64 11.40 -25.66 11.04
C GLY A 64 12.14 -26.96 10.74
N ALA A 65 13.32 -26.93 10.09
CA ALA A 65 14.07 -28.17 9.85
C ALA A 65 14.61 -28.80 11.15
N VAL A 66 15.03 -27.97 12.12
CA VAL A 66 15.47 -28.48 13.44
C VAL A 66 14.28 -29.09 14.18
N GLN A 67 13.13 -28.45 14.17
CA GLN A 67 11.93 -28.96 14.82
C GLN A 67 11.41 -30.24 14.17
N ILE A 68 11.41 -30.32 12.82
CA ILE A 68 11.03 -31.51 12.08
C ILE A 68 11.95 -32.69 12.42
N THR A 69 13.27 -32.48 12.45
CA THR A 69 14.23 -33.56 12.76
C THR A 69 14.09 -34.03 14.21
N MET A 70 13.90 -33.12 15.16
CA MET A 70 13.68 -33.47 16.56
C MET A 70 12.33 -34.15 16.80
N ASN A 71 11.24 -33.71 16.14
CA ASN A 71 9.93 -34.34 16.25
C ASN A 71 9.95 -35.75 15.67
N ALA A 72 10.59 -35.95 14.52
CA ALA A 72 10.75 -37.26 13.90
C ALA A 72 11.54 -38.24 14.80
N ALA A 73 12.47 -37.74 15.60
CA ALA A 73 13.24 -38.53 16.56
C ALA A 73 12.47 -38.89 17.86
N GLY A 74 11.31 -38.28 18.10
CA GLY A 74 10.52 -38.44 19.32
C GLY A 74 9.95 -39.85 19.55
N GLY A 75 9.61 -40.55 18.47
CA GLY A 75 9.20 -41.96 18.50
C GLY A 75 7.90 -42.27 19.23
N PHE A 76 7.07 -41.26 19.54
CA PHE A 76 5.80 -41.47 20.25
C PHE A 76 4.73 -42.13 19.36
N LEU A 77 4.72 -41.80 18.07
CA LEU A 77 3.88 -42.40 17.05
C LEU A 77 4.71 -43.43 16.27
N SER A 78 4.21 -44.66 16.18
CA SER A 78 4.93 -45.79 15.56
C SER A 78 4.78 -45.87 14.03
N SER A 79 3.91 -45.05 13.42
CA SER A 79 3.65 -45.07 11.98
C SER A 79 4.55 -44.09 11.25
N PHE A 80 5.63 -44.58 10.64
CA PHE A 80 6.61 -43.77 9.87
C PHE A 80 6.04 -43.13 8.59
N ALA A 81 4.82 -43.47 8.18
CA ALA A 81 4.23 -43.02 6.92
C ALA A 81 3.36 -41.76 7.04
N ASP A 82 3.03 -41.33 8.26
CA ASP A 82 2.05 -40.27 8.48
C ASP A 82 2.73 -38.93 8.81
N PHE A 83 2.19 -37.84 8.25
CA PHE A 83 2.60 -36.46 8.53
C PHE A 83 2.59 -36.13 10.04
N ASP A 84 1.80 -36.89 10.81
CA ASP A 84 1.70 -36.79 12.26
C ASP A 84 3.06 -37.00 12.96
N THR A 85 3.98 -37.77 12.36
CA THR A 85 5.35 -37.97 12.89
C THR A 85 6.22 -36.72 12.89
N LEU A 86 5.87 -35.72 12.05
CA LEU A 86 6.59 -34.45 11.99
C LEU A 86 6.01 -33.41 12.95
N THR A 87 4.84 -33.69 13.53
CA THR A 87 4.18 -32.79 14.46
C THR A 87 4.79 -32.85 15.85
N LEU A 88 4.56 -31.81 16.65
CA LEU A 88 4.98 -31.77 18.05
C LEU A 88 4.42 -32.96 18.87
N GLY A 89 3.30 -33.54 18.45
CA GLY A 89 2.70 -34.71 19.08
C GLY A 89 3.60 -35.95 19.06
N ASN A 90 4.45 -36.10 18.05
CA ASN A 90 5.38 -37.23 17.96
C ASN A 90 6.57 -37.13 18.94
N PHE A 91 6.81 -35.93 19.50
CA PHE A 91 7.85 -35.74 20.52
C PHE A 91 7.50 -36.46 21.83
N GLY A 92 6.20 -36.58 22.13
CA GLY A 92 5.67 -37.34 23.26
C GLY A 92 6.09 -36.82 24.65
N LEU A 93 5.95 -37.68 25.64
CA LEU A 93 6.30 -37.41 27.04
C LEU A 93 7.84 -37.44 27.24
N GLN A 94 8.33 -36.66 28.20
CA GLN A 94 9.74 -36.51 28.55
C GLN A 94 10.32 -37.74 29.23
N SER A 95 9.51 -38.48 30.01
CA SER A 95 9.99 -39.56 30.87
C SER A 95 9.70 -40.98 30.38
N SER A 96 8.90 -41.15 29.33
CA SER A 96 8.62 -42.46 28.75
C SER A 96 9.50 -42.75 27.53
N ASN A 97 10.16 -43.92 27.56
CA ASN A 97 10.90 -44.50 26.44
C ASN A 97 10.03 -45.50 25.65
N VAL A 98 8.71 -45.46 25.84
CA VAL A 98 7.87 -46.63 25.65
C VAL A 98 6.71 -46.30 24.73
N ASN A 99 6.57 -47.12 23.69
CA ASN A 99 5.37 -47.26 22.87
C ASN A 99 4.12 -47.03 23.73
N ALA A 100 3.19 -46.21 23.26
CA ALA A 100 1.91 -45.90 23.92
C ALA A 100 1.13 -47.15 24.43
N ALA A 101 1.51 -48.36 23.98
CA ALA A 101 1.03 -49.64 24.46
C ALA A 101 1.20 -49.92 25.98
N ASN A 102 2.18 -49.32 26.68
CA ASN A 102 2.38 -49.60 28.12
C ASN A 102 1.76 -48.54 29.05
N LEU A 103 1.45 -47.36 28.53
CA LEU A 103 0.62 -46.38 29.21
C LEU A 103 -0.81 -46.71 28.83
N ASN A 104 -1.48 -47.54 29.64
CA ASN A 104 -2.86 -48.00 29.46
C ASN A 104 -3.88 -46.84 29.61
N ILE A 105 -3.65 -45.74 28.89
CA ILE A 105 -4.43 -44.51 28.87
C ILE A 105 -5.47 -44.69 27.78
N THR A 106 -6.62 -45.26 28.15
CA THR A 106 -7.82 -45.25 27.34
C THR A 106 -8.33 -43.81 27.26
N LEU A 107 -8.03 -43.11 26.17
CA LEU A 107 -8.68 -41.83 25.88
C LEU A 107 -10.20 -42.05 25.77
N PRO A 108 -11.03 -41.35 26.55
CA PRO A 108 -12.47 -41.51 26.49
C PRO A 108 -12.97 -41.10 25.10
N SER A 109 -13.52 -42.06 24.36
CA SER A 109 -13.79 -41.97 22.92
C SER A 109 -15.01 -41.13 22.54
N SER A 110 -15.66 -40.43 23.46
CA SER A 110 -16.81 -39.59 23.12
C SER A 110 -17.10 -38.55 24.21
N ASN A 111 -17.05 -37.28 23.81
CA ASN A 111 -17.61 -36.10 24.49
C ASN A 111 -16.78 -35.35 25.56
N ALA A 112 -15.47 -35.57 25.66
CA ALA A 112 -14.66 -35.01 26.76
C ALA A 112 -13.63 -33.96 26.32
N GLY A 113 -14.03 -32.89 25.61
CA GLY A 113 -13.08 -31.86 25.16
C GLY A 113 -12.27 -31.25 26.33
N ALA A 114 -12.96 -30.81 27.39
CA ALA A 114 -12.31 -30.22 28.56
C ALA A 114 -11.64 -31.26 29.49
N ASP A 115 -12.28 -32.42 29.71
CA ASP A 115 -11.73 -33.45 30.61
C ASP A 115 -10.52 -34.17 29.99
N ALA A 116 -10.48 -34.33 28.67
CA ALA A 116 -9.31 -34.85 27.97
C ALA A 116 -8.13 -33.85 28.03
N GLU A 117 -8.38 -32.55 27.85
CA GLU A 117 -7.34 -31.52 27.99
C GLU A 117 -6.77 -31.47 29.42
N ILE A 118 -7.62 -31.52 30.45
CA ILE A 118 -7.19 -31.55 31.86
C ILE A 118 -6.38 -32.83 32.16
N MET A 119 -6.79 -33.98 31.62
CA MET A 119 -6.08 -35.24 31.79
C MET A 119 -4.70 -35.21 31.12
N ILE A 120 -4.61 -34.66 29.91
CA ILE A 120 -3.35 -34.45 29.18
C ILE A 120 -2.44 -33.51 29.99
N LEU A 121 -2.96 -32.40 30.51
CA LEU A 121 -2.18 -31.47 31.33
C LEU A 121 -1.64 -32.15 32.61
N LYS A 122 -2.47 -32.92 33.32
CA LYS A 122 -2.04 -33.68 34.51
C LYS A 122 -0.96 -34.71 34.18
N LEU A 123 -1.06 -35.36 33.02
CA LEU A 123 -0.06 -36.31 32.54
C LEU A 123 1.29 -35.61 32.28
N PHE A 124 1.29 -34.44 31.63
CA PHE A 124 2.51 -33.65 31.43
C PHE A 124 3.12 -33.14 32.74
N LEU A 125 2.29 -32.71 33.71
CA LEU A 125 2.77 -32.26 35.02
C LEU A 125 3.40 -33.41 35.82
N ALA A 126 2.78 -34.59 35.81
CA ALA A 126 3.32 -35.78 36.48
C ALA A 126 4.61 -36.29 35.80
N ASP A 127 4.70 -36.14 34.49
CA ASP A 127 5.87 -36.55 33.69
C ASP A 127 7.09 -35.64 33.93
N ALA A 128 6.88 -34.36 34.29
CA ALA A 128 7.95 -33.40 34.54
C ALA A 128 8.83 -33.73 35.75
N GLU A 129 8.32 -34.51 36.71
CA GLU A 129 9.05 -34.94 37.91
C GLU A 129 9.97 -36.16 37.65
N ASN A 130 9.75 -36.87 36.54
CA ASN A 130 10.50 -38.07 36.22
C ASN A 130 11.80 -37.76 35.45
N PRO A 131 12.86 -38.59 35.61
CA PRO A 131 14.13 -38.37 34.91
C PRO A 131 13.95 -38.49 33.39
N SER A 132 14.59 -37.58 32.65
CA SER A 132 14.48 -37.54 31.20
C SER A 132 15.08 -38.77 30.54
N VAL A 133 14.40 -39.27 29.52
CA VAL A 133 14.84 -40.39 28.73
C VAL A 133 15.82 -39.95 27.64
N LYS A 134 16.86 -40.76 27.42
CA LYS A 134 17.78 -40.62 26.28
C LYS A 134 17.13 -41.20 25.03
N MET A 135 17.11 -40.43 23.95
CA MET A 135 16.69 -40.94 22.65
C MET A 135 17.79 -41.85 22.09
N ASP A 136 17.46 -43.13 21.85
CA ASP A 136 18.43 -44.13 21.38
C ASP A 136 19.02 -43.81 20.00
N THR A 137 18.30 -43.05 19.17
CA THR A 137 18.70 -42.73 17.79
C THR A 137 19.71 -41.58 17.68
N ILE A 138 19.73 -40.62 18.62
CA ILE A 138 20.58 -39.41 18.52
C ILE A 138 21.34 -39.11 19.82
N HIS A 139 21.28 -39.97 20.85
CA HIS A 139 21.96 -39.79 22.14
C HIS A 139 21.69 -38.44 22.83
N PHE A 140 20.60 -37.76 22.50
CA PHE A 140 20.17 -36.52 23.17
C PHE A 140 19.14 -36.84 24.26
N ASP A 141 19.27 -36.14 25.39
CA ASP A 141 18.23 -36.13 26.42
C ASP A 141 17.04 -35.31 25.91
N LYS A 142 15.82 -35.87 26.01
CA LYS A 142 14.57 -35.18 25.58
C LYS A 142 14.43 -33.78 26.17
N ARG A 143 14.83 -33.60 27.43
CA ARG A 143 14.80 -32.31 28.14
C ARG A 143 15.72 -31.28 27.50
N SER A 144 16.92 -31.69 27.10
CA SER A 144 17.88 -30.83 26.40
C SER A 144 17.36 -30.42 25.03
N SER A 145 16.65 -31.31 24.33
CA SER A 145 16.01 -30.99 23.05
C SER A 145 14.93 -29.92 23.18
N ILE A 146 14.04 -30.01 24.19
CA ILE A 146 13.02 -28.97 24.45
C ILE A 146 13.68 -27.62 24.74
N ILE A 147 14.68 -27.60 25.62
CA ILE A 147 15.41 -26.37 25.96
C ILE A 147 16.06 -25.78 24.70
N THR A 148 16.62 -26.63 23.84
CA THR A 148 17.24 -26.22 22.57
C THR A 148 16.21 -25.64 21.61
N MET A 149 15.02 -26.25 21.47
CA MET A 149 13.93 -25.70 20.66
C MET A 149 13.49 -24.33 21.16
N THR A 150 13.22 -24.19 22.46
CA THR A 150 12.78 -22.90 23.03
C THR A 150 13.85 -21.83 22.88
N ALA A 151 15.13 -22.18 23.07
CA ALA A 151 16.25 -21.27 22.86
C ALA A 151 16.36 -20.84 21.38
N LEU A 152 16.15 -21.77 20.45
CA LEU A 152 16.16 -21.51 19.01
C LEU A 152 14.99 -20.60 18.59
N ASP A 153 13.78 -20.87 19.08
CA ASP A 153 12.60 -20.03 18.81
C ASP A 153 12.78 -18.60 19.35
N LEU A 154 13.32 -18.47 20.57
CA LEU A 154 13.65 -17.17 21.15
C LEU A 154 14.70 -16.45 20.30
N ALA A 155 15.77 -17.14 19.89
CA ALA A 155 16.81 -16.58 19.05
C ALA A 155 16.26 -16.10 17.69
N MET A 156 15.42 -16.92 17.04
CA MET A 156 14.79 -16.57 15.76
C MET A 156 13.79 -15.41 15.90
N THR A 157 13.10 -15.31 17.03
CA THR A 157 12.23 -14.16 17.34
C THR A 157 13.04 -12.86 17.46
N VAL A 158 14.20 -12.90 18.12
CA VAL A 158 15.13 -11.76 18.21
C VAL A 158 15.67 -11.38 16.82
N VAL A 159 16.04 -12.37 16.00
CA VAL A 159 16.48 -12.15 14.61
C VAL A 159 15.36 -11.50 13.78
N PHE A 160 14.13 -11.99 13.90
CA PHE A 160 12.97 -11.42 13.22
C PHE A 160 12.72 -9.98 13.64
N PHE A 161 12.79 -9.67 14.93
CA PHE A 161 12.65 -8.31 15.43
C PHE A 161 13.74 -7.38 14.91
N GLY A 162 15.00 -7.83 14.92
CA GLY A 162 16.12 -7.11 14.32
C GLY A 162 15.91 -6.85 12.82
N PHE A 163 15.36 -7.84 12.12
CA PHE A 163 15.00 -7.71 10.70
C PHE A 163 13.86 -6.71 10.47
N CYS A 164 12.84 -6.67 11.32
CA CYS A 164 11.79 -5.64 11.25
C CYS A 164 12.37 -4.23 11.39
N ILE A 165 13.28 -4.02 12.35
CA ILE A 165 13.98 -2.74 12.50
C ILE A 165 14.80 -2.41 11.25
N PHE A 166 15.55 -3.38 10.73
CA PHE A 166 16.30 -3.24 9.49
C PHE A 166 15.38 -2.85 8.32
N LEU A 167 14.22 -3.47 8.18
CA LEU A 167 13.26 -3.13 7.13
C LEU A 167 12.72 -1.72 7.28
N ILE A 168 12.36 -1.30 8.50
CA ILE A 168 11.90 0.07 8.73
C ILE A 168 12.99 1.07 8.32
N TRP A 169 14.23 0.82 8.71
CA TRP A 169 15.34 1.70 8.36
C TRP A 169 15.64 1.72 6.86
N ASN A 170 15.70 0.55 6.23
CA ASN A 170 15.98 0.41 4.80
C ASN A 170 14.85 1.01 3.94
N THR A 171 13.59 0.82 4.35
CA THR A 171 12.41 1.41 3.70
C THR A 171 12.48 2.92 3.75
N LYS A 172 12.73 3.51 4.94
CA LYS A 172 12.91 4.96 5.08
C LYS A 172 14.03 5.50 4.20
N ARG A 173 15.16 4.79 4.14
CA ARG A 173 16.29 5.16 3.27
C ARG A 173 15.91 5.11 1.79
N LEU A 174 15.25 4.04 1.35
CA LEU A 174 14.80 3.88 -0.02
C LEU A 174 13.76 4.93 -0.42
N THR A 175 12.81 5.24 0.47
CA THR A 175 11.85 6.33 0.24
C THR A 175 12.57 7.66 0.08
N LYS A 176 13.55 7.97 0.94
CA LYS A 176 14.33 9.21 0.82
C LYS A 176 15.11 9.28 -0.50
N LEU A 177 15.75 8.19 -0.91
CA LEU A 177 16.45 8.14 -2.19
C LEU A 177 15.48 8.26 -3.39
N ALA A 178 14.29 7.69 -3.28
CA ALA A 178 13.28 7.82 -4.32
C ALA A 178 12.80 9.27 -4.43
N ASP A 179 12.51 9.90 -3.29
CA ASP A 179 12.11 11.31 -3.18
C ASP A 179 13.18 12.26 -3.74
N GLU A 180 14.46 12.03 -3.40
CA GLU A 180 15.60 12.80 -3.92
C GLU A 180 15.72 12.73 -5.47
N HIS A 181 15.16 11.71 -6.10
CA HIS A 181 15.21 11.52 -7.56
C HIS A 181 13.90 11.87 -8.28
N THR A 182 12.82 12.16 -7.57
CA THR A 182 11.52 12.49 -8.15
C THR A 182 11.19 13.93 -7.84
N VAL A 183 11.43 14.81 -8.81
CA VAL A 183 11.01 16.20 -8.73
C VAL A 183 9.54 16.28 -9.15
N THR A 184 8.67 16.62 -8.22
CA THR A 184 7.23 16.79 -8.45
C THR A 184 6.82 18.24 -8.34
N ILE A 185 5.67 18.61 -8.93
CA ILE A 185 5.13 19.98 -8.81
C ILE A 185 4.85 20.32 -7.33
N ALA A 186 4.53 19.32 -6.51
CA ALA A 186 4.31 19.48 -5.06
C ALA A 186 5.59 19.98 -4.33
N ASP A 187 6.77 19.71 -4.87
CA ASP A 187 8.04 20.17 -4.32
C ASP A 187 8.26 21.67 -4.48
N TYR A 188 7.47 22.32 -5.35
CA TYR A 188 7.50 23.76 -5.56
C TYR A 188 6.18 24.44 -5.18
N ALA A 189 5.15 23.65 -4.86
CA ALA A 189 3.83 24.15 -4.54
C ALA A 189 3.61 24.30 -3.03
N VAL A 190 2.88 25.35 -2.68
CA VAL A 190 2.41 25.62 -1.33
C VAL A 190 0.90 25.70 -1.35
N ARG A 191 0.29 25.08 -0.33
CA ARG A 191 -1.15 25.11 -0.13
C ARG A 191 -1.51 26.23 0.84
N VAL A 192 -2.44 27.07 0.43
CA VAL A 192 -2.91 28.25 1.16
C VAL A 192 -4.36 28.08 1.52
N GLN A 193 -4.66 28.10 2.81
CA GLN A 193 -6.00 28.01 3.37
C GLN A 193 -6.43 29.35 3.98
N PHE A 194 -7.73 29.50 4.23
CA PHE A 194 -8.37 30.73 4.72
C PHE A 194 -8.20 31.92 3.79
N VAL A 195 -8.28 31.66 2.48
CA VAL A 195 -8.21 32.69 1.47
C VAL A 195 -9.54 33.45 1.40
N PRO A 196 -9.54 34.79 1.25
CA PRO A 196 -10.77 35.56 1.07
C PRO A 196 -11.54 35.12 -0.18
N LYS A 197 -12.87 35.21 -0.13
CA LYS A 197 -13.76 34.78 -1.23
C LYS A 197 -13.59 35.61 -2.51
N ASP A 198 -13.25 36.88 -2.35
CA ASP A 198 -13.09 37.88 -3.39
C ASP A 198 -11.64 38.00 -3.89
N VAL A 199 -10.81 36.99 -3.62
CA VAL A 199 -9.40 37.00 -4.01
C VAL A 199 -9.24 36.84 -5.52
N THR A 200 -8.33 37.61 -6.10
CA THR A 200 -7.90 37.45 -7.50
C THR A 200 -6.56 36.70 -7.56
N LYS A 201 -6.28 36.05 -8.70
CA LYS A 201 -5.03 35.30 -8.87
C LYS A 201 -3.82 36.24 -8.84
N GLU A 202 -4.00 37.43 -9.39
CA GLU A 202 -3.00 38.49 -9.52
C GLU A 202 -2.60 39.04 -8.15
N GLU A 203 -3.56 39.25 -7.25
CA GLU A 203 -3.28 39.70 -5.89
C GLU A 203 -2.48 38.68 -5.07
N LEU A 204 -2.85 37.40 -5.16
CA LEU A 204 -2.09 36.34 -4.52
C LEU A 204 -0.69 36.24 -5.11
N LYS A 205 -0.58 36.31 -6.44
CA LYS A 205 0.72 36.29 -7.10
C LYS A 205 1.63 37.42 -6.57
N ALA A 206 1.13 38.66 -6.55
CA ALA A 206 1.88 39.82 -6.05
C ALA A 206 2.27 39.68 -4.57
N TYR A 207 1.38 39.14 -3.73
CA TYR A 207 1.68 38.90 -2.32
C TYR A 207 2.77 37.82 -2.12
N PHE A 208 2.72 36.74 -2.90
CA PHE A 208 3.68 35.64 -2.77
C PHE A 208 5.02 35.88 -3.49
N GLU A 209 5.08 36.84 -4.42
CA GLU A 209 6.32 37.27 -5.08
C GLU A 209 7.37 37.86 -4.11
N GLU A 210 6.97 38.26 -2.89
CA GLU A 210 7.90 38.71 -1.84
C GLU A 210 8.92 37.63 -1.45
N TRP A 211 8.52 36.35 -1.45
CA TRP A 211 9.41 35.23 -1.08
C TRP A 211 10.21 34.67 -2.27
N GLY A 212 9.80 34.97 -3.50
CA GLY A 212 10.47 34.57 -4.73
C GLY A 212 9.52 34.47 -5.93
N PRO A 213 10.05 34.22 -7.14
CA PRO A 213 9.26 34.23 -8.36
C PRO A 213 8.19 33.11 -8.35
N VAL A 214 6.95 33.50 -8.62
CA VAL A 214 5.78 32.62 -8.68
C VAL A 214 5.46 32.27 -10.14
N VAL A 215 5.40 30.97 -10.44
CA VAL A 215 5.08 30.44 -11.78
C VAL A 215 3.58 30.47 -12.01
N GLN A 216 2.81 29.90 -11.08
CA GLN A 216 1.39 29.67 -11.25
C GLN A 216 0.63 29.79 -9.93
N VAL A 217 -0.58 30.34 -10.02
CA VAL A 217 -1.55 30.41 -8.91
C VAL A 217 -2.86 29.77 -9.36
N ASP A 218 -3.26 28.73 -8.63
CA ASP A 218 -4.51 28.00 -8.87
C ASP A 218 -5.45 28.16 -7.68
N LEU A 219 -6.66 28.62 -7.95
CA LEU A 219 -7.69 28.82 -6.93
C LEU A 219 -8.59 27.58 -6.88
N ALA A 220 -8.67 26.95 -5.71
CA ALA A 220 -9.58 25.86 -5.45
C ALA A 220 -10.93 26.42 -4.97
N ARG A 221 -11.96 26.20 -5.78
CA ARG A 221 -13.35 26.60 -5.50
C ARG A 221 -14.16 25.39 -5.05
N ARG A 222 -15.30 25.63 -4.42
CA ARG A 222 -16.20 24.56 -3.96
C ARG A 222 -17.01 23.97 -5.11
N CYS A 223 -16.39 23.10 -5.90
CA CYS A 223 -17.02 22.52 -7.10
C CYS A 223 -17.69 21.15 -6.86
N SER A 224 -18.29 20.88 -5.69
CA SER A 224 -18.81 19.53 -5.38
C SER A 224 -19.88 19.06 -6.36
N GLU A 225 -20.78 19.96 -6.76
CA GLU A 225 -21.85 19.65 -7.74
C GLU A 225 -21.29 19.37 -9.14
N LEU A 226 -20.31 20.18 -9.57
CA LEU A 226 -19.62 19.95 -10.84
C LEU A 226 -18.90 18.60 -10.85
N VAL A 227 -18.24 18.23 -9.75
CA VAL A 227 -17.58 16.93 -9.63
C VAL A 227 -18.59 15.80 -9.75
N THR A 228 -19.75 15.88 -9.07
CA THR A 228 -20.80 14.86 -9.21
C THR A 228 -21.33 14.75 -10.64
N LEU A 229 -21.52 15.86 -11.34
CA LEU A 229 -21.94 15.83 -12.75
C LEU A 229 -20.88 15.22 -13.67
N VAL A 230 -19.59 15.46 -13.40
CA VAL A 230 -18.49 14.85 -14.16
C VAL A 230 -18.42 13.35 -13.91
N GLU A 231 -18.65 12.88 -12.68
CA GLU A 231 -18.76 11.45 -12.38
C GLU A 231 -19.96 10.81 -13.11
N ASP A 232 -21.12 11.47 -13.10
CA ASP A 232 -22.30 10.97 -13.81
C ASP A 232 -22.10 10.97 -15.32
N ARG A 233 -21.44 11.99 -15.88
CA ARG A 233 -21.00 12.02 -17.27
C ARG A 233 -20.14 10.80 -17.60
N GLN A 234 -19.19 10.42 -16.74
CA GLN A 234 -18.34 9.25 -16.97
C GLN A 234 -19.14 7.94 -16.96
N LYS A 235 -20.12 7.80 -16.05
CA LYS A 235 -21.01 6.62 -16.00
C LYS A 235 -21.83 6.50 -17.29
N ILE A 236 -22.42 7.60 -17.76
CA ILE A 236 -23.21 7.64 -19.00
C ILE A 236 -22.32 7.31 -20.20
N LEU A 237 -21.12 7.89 -20.27
CA LEU A 237 -20.18 7.61 -21.37
C LEU A 237 -19.79 6.13 -21.39
N HIS A 238 -19.51 5.54 -20.24
CA HIS A 238 -19.21 4.11 -20.15
C HIS A 238 -20.41 3.24 -20.59
N ALA A 239 -21.62 3.59 -20.19
CA ALA A 239 -22.84 2.90 -20.62
C ALA A 239 -23.07 3.02 -22.13
N LEU A 240 -22.80 4.21 -22.70
CA LEU A 240 -22.86 4.48 -24.13
C LEU A 240 -21.86 3.62 -24.90
N ASP A 241 -20.60 3.54 -24.45
CA ASP A 241 -19.57 2.71 -25.08
C ASP A 241 -19.97 1.23 -25.09
N LEU A 242 -20.54 0.74 -23.99
CA LEU A 242 -21.07 -0.62 -23.91
C LEU A 242 -22.27 -0.84 -24.85
N ALA A 243 -23.17 0.14 -24.97
CA ALA A 243 -24.31 0.06 -25.89
C ALA A 243 -23.85 0.05 -27.36
N ILE A 244 -22.88 0.90 -27.72
CA ILE A 244 -22.27 0.93 -29.05
C ILE A 244 -21.57 -0.40 -29.35
N ALA A 245 -20.79 -0.94 -28.41
CA ALA A 245 -20.11 -2.23 -28.60
C ALA A 245 -21.11 -3.38 -28.79
N LYS A 246 -22.26 -3.35 -28.11
CA LYS A 246 -23.35 -4.33 -28.31
C LYS A 246 -24.00 -4.17 -29.68
N LEU A 247 -24.32 -2.94 -30.08
CA LEU A 247 -24.89 -2.62 -31.39
C LEU A 247 -23.97 -3.12 -32.51
N GLN A 248 -22.67 -2.83 -32.43
CA GLN A 248 -21.66 -3.26 -33.41
C GLN A 248 -21.57 -4.78 -33.51
N ARG A 249 -21.51 -5.49 -32.37
CA ARG A 249 -21.48 -6.97 -32.35
C ARG A 249 -22.74 -7.60 -32.94
N GLU A 250 -23.89 -6.97 -32.83
CA GLU A 250 -25.13 -7.49 -33.40
C GLU A 250 -25.24 -7.18 -34.90
N ALA A 251 -24.79 -6.00 -35.33
CA ALA A 251 -24.70 -5.62 -36.74
C ALA A 251 -23.78 -6.54 -37.56
N GLU A 252 -22.75 -7.11 -36.93
CA GLU A 252 -21.88 -8.11 -37.56
C GLU A 252 -22.59 -9.46 -37.79
N LYS A 253 -23.57 -9.81 -36.94
CA LYS A 253 -24.27 -11.10 -36.99
C LYS A 253 -25.50 -11.08 -37.89
N VAL A 254 -26.24 -9.98 -37.87
CA VAL A 254 -27.54 -9.86 -38.53
C VAL A 254 -27.54 -8.60 -39.41
N PRO A 255 -27.95 -8.70 -40.69
CA PRO A 255 -27.92 -7.55 -41.60
C PRO A 255 -28.89 -6.42 -41.21
N MET A 256 -29.89 -6.72 -40.37
CA MET A 256 -30.84 -5.74 -39.85
C MET A 256 -30.79 -5.77 -38.31
N VAL A 257 -30.27 -4.68 -37.74
CA VAL A 257 -30.12 -4.52 -36.30
C VAL A 257 -31.49 -4.21 -35.68
N LYS A 258 -31.75 -4.69 -34.46
CA LYS A 258 -32.98 -4.38 -33.74
C LYS A 258 -32.99 -2.92 -33.32
N GLU A 259 -34.13 -2.26 -33.54
CA GLU A 259 -34.35 -0.85 -33.21
C GLU A 259 -34.10 -0.54 -31.72
N ASP A 260 -34.36 -1.50 -30.82
CA ASP A 260 -34.10 -1.37 -29.38
C ASP A 260 -32.64 -0.99 -29.07
N PHE A 261 -31.67 -1.53 -29.81
CA PHE A 261 -30.26 -1.22 -29.59
C PHE A 261 -29.92 0.19 -30.06
N GLU A 262 -30.47 0.61 -31.21
CA GLU A 262 -30.29 1.98 -31.72
C GLU A 262 -30.91 3.01 -30.78
N MET A 263 -32.11 2.72 -30.28
CA MET A 263 -32.82 3.55 -29.32
C MET A 263 -32.01 3.73 -28.02
N SER A 264 -31.45 2.64 -27.48
CA SER A 264 -30.61 2.72 -26.28
C SER A 264 -29.37 3.62 -26.46
N VAL A 265 -28.76 3.61 -27.65
CA VAL A 265 -27.61 4.47 -27.96
C VAL A 265 -28.06 5.93 -28.07
N LEU A 266 -29.23 6.20 -28.64
CA LEU A 266 -29.80 7.53 -28.72
C LEU A 266 -30.15 8.09 -27.34
N ASP A 267 -30.72 7.28 -26.46
CA ASP A 267 -31.06 7.68 -25.08
C ASP A 267 -29.80 8.12 -24.32
N TYR A 268 -28.73 7.32 -24.33
CA TYR A 268 -27.48 7.70 -23.66
C TYR A 268 -26.82 8.94 -24.29
N LYS A 269 -26.94 9.15 -25.61
CA LYS A 269 -26.46 10.38 -26.26
C LYS A 269 -27.24 11.60 -25.81
N TYR A 270 -28.56 11.46 -25.66
CA TYR A 270 -29.42 12.50 -25.14
C TYR A 270 -29.06 12.84 -23.69
N ASP A 271 -28.96 11.85 -22.81
CA ASP A 271 -28.55 12.03 -21.41
C ASP A 271 -27.16 12.70 -21.29
N LEU A 272 -26.20 12.27 -22.12
CA LEU A 272 -24.87 12.88 -22.17
C LEU A 272 -24.96 14.36 -22.57
N SER A 273 -25.85 14.72 -23.50
CA SER A 273 -26.05 16.10 -23.92
C SER A 273 -26.62 16.96 -22.78
N LEU A 274 -27.59 16.44 -22.02
CA LEU A 274 -28.18 17.12 -20.88
C LEU A 274 -27.14 17.40 -19.78
N VAL A 275 -26.34 16.38 -19.42
CA VAL A 275 -25.28 16.54 -18.40
C VAL A 275 -24.21 17.52 -18.88
N ASN A 276 -23.84 17.52 -20.16
CA ASN A 276 -22.88 18.49 -20.69
C ASN A 276 -23.40 19.93 -20.62
N GLU A 277 -24.69 20.16 -20.92
CA GLU A 277 -25.29 21.49 -20.78
C GLU A 277 -25.37 21.92 -19.31
N ALA A 278 -25.70 21.00 -18.38
CA ALA A 278 -25.65 21.28 -16.94
C ALA A 278 -24.24 21.66 -16.47
N ILE A 279 -23.21 20.92 -16.91
CA ILE A 279 -21.79 21.23 -16.63
C ILE A 279 -21.43 22.63 -17.14
N LYS A 280 -21.81 22.98 -18.37
CA LYS A 280 -21.55 24.32 -18.94
C LYS A 280 -22.27 25.42 -18.14
N ALA A 281 -23.52 25.20 -17.78
CA ALA A 281 -24.30 26.16 -17.00
C ALA A 281 -23.64 26.44 -15.64
N ILE A 282 -23.20 25.39 -14.94
CA ILE A 282 -22.46 25.55 -13.67
C ILE A 282 -21.12 26.26 -13.91
N GLN A 283 -20.34 25.87 -14.93
CA GLN A 283 -19.06 26.50 -15.24
C GLN A 283 -19.19 28.01 -15.54
N LEU A 284 -20.27 28.42 -16.21
CA LEU A 284 -20.56 29.84 -16.47
C LEU A 284 -20.95 30.58 -15.18
N GLY A 285 -21.73 29.95 -14.29
CA GLY A 285 -22.09 30.53 -12.99
C GLY A 285 -20.92 30.58 -12.00
N GLN A 286 -19.94 29.68 -12.14
CA GLN A 286 -18.82 29.52 -11.20
C GLN A 286 -17.83 30.68 -11.14
N GLN A 287 -17.90 31.65 -12.06
CA GLN A 287 -16.99 32.81 -12.03
C GLN A 287 -17.07 33.60 -10.71
N GLY A 288 -18.19 33.53 -9.98
CA GLY A 288 -18.37 34.16 -8.66
C GLY A 288 -18.35 33.24 -7.43
N GLU A 289 -18.03 31.95 -7.58
CA GLU A 289 -18.07 31.02 -6.43
C GLU A 289 -16.98 31.28 -5.37
N ASP A 290 -17.31 30.94 -4.13
CA ASP A 290 -16.44 31.03 -2.96
C ASP A 290 -15.14 30.23 -3.18
N VAL A 291 -14.02 30.97 -3.25
CA VAL A 291 -12.68 30.40 -3.16
C VAL A 291 -12.49 29.81 -1.76
N VAL A 292 -12.08 28.55 -1.69
CA VAL A 292 -11.85 27.84 -0.42
C VAL A 292 -10.36 27.84 -0.08
N GLU A 293 -9.53 27.53 -1.08
CA GLU A 293 -8.07 27.39 -0.93
C GLU A 293 -7.36 27.85 -2.21
N ALA A 294 -6.04 28.04 -2.12
CA ALA A 294 -5.19 28.32 -3.28
C ALA A 294 -3.93 27.45 -3.25
N TYR A 295 -3.41 27.13 -4.43
CA TYR A 295 -2.15 26.44 -4.65
C TYR A 295 -1.22 27.37 -5.40
N ILE A 296 0.00 27.53 -4.88
CA ILE A 296 0.96 28.52 -5.37
C ILE A 296 2.26 27.81 -5.66
N THR A 297 2.67 27.84 -6.93
CA THR A 297 3.86 27.14 -7.42
C THR A 297 4.98 28.13 -7.64
N PHE A 298 6.09 27.97 -6.92
CA PHE A 298 7.31 28.77 -7.06
C PHE A 298 8.22 28.22 -8.16
N VAL A 299 9.16 29.03 -8.64
CA VAL A 299 10.22 28.53 -9.55
C VAL A 299 11.22 27.65 -8.79
N ASP A 300 11.56 28.04 -7.56
CA ASP A 300 12.63 27.43 -6.78
C ASP A 300 12.09 26.85 -5.45
N ASP A 301 12.65 25.72 -5.02
CA ASP A 301 12.35 25.13 -3.71
C ASP A 301 12.80 26.05 -2.55
N THR A 302 13.87 26.83 -2.75
CA THR A 302 14.34 27.77 -1.72
C THR A 302 13.29 28.86 -1.43
N SER A 303 12.63 29.38 -2.46
CA SER A 303 11.54 30.37 -2.35
C SER A 303 10.33 29.79 -1.61
N ARG A 304 9.97 28.54 -1.94
CA ARG A 304 8.93 27.77 -1.24
C ARG A 304 9.25 27.64 0.25
N ASN A 305 10.46 27.21 0.60
CA ASN A 305 10.86 27.01 2.00
C ASN A 305 10.89 28.32 2.78
N ARG A 306 11.40 29.42 2.19
CA ARG A 306 11.34 30.76 2.81
C ARG A 306 9.91 31.19 3.10
N CYS A 307 9.00 30.97 2.16
CA CYS A 307 7.58 31.27 2.33
C CYS A 307 6.97 30.48 3.51
N ILE A 308 7.30 29.20 3.65
CA ILE A 308 6.77 28.35 4.74
C ILE A 308 7.38 28.75 6.09
N GLU A 309 8.68 29.04 6.13
CA GLU A 309 9.41 29.41 7.35
C GLU A 309 9.00 30.79 7.88
N ALA A 310 8.66 31.73 7.00
CA ALA A 310 8.16 33.05 7.37
C ALA A 310 6.80 32.99 8.09
N GLN A 311 6.07 31.88 7.97
CA GLN A 311 4.68 31.79 8.42
C GLN A 311 4.54 31.12 9.79
N PRO A 312 3.71 31.67 10.69
CA PRO A 312 3.54 31.11 12.03
C PRO A 312 2.79 29.77 11.98
N LYS A 313 3.47 28.70 12.42
CA LYS A 313 2.88 27.35 12.53
C LYS A 313 1.73 27.27 13.54
N SER A 314 1.82 28.00 14.65
CA SER A 314 0.84 27.98 15.74
C SER A 314 -0.31 28.96 15.50
N TRP A 315 -1.54 28.52 15.79
CA TRP A 315 -2.74 29.36 15.69
C TRP A 315 -2.64 30.66 16.52
N ALA A 316 -2.10 30.59 17.76
CA ALA A 316 -1.94 31.76 18.62
C ALA A 316 -0.99 32.81 18.03
N LYS A 317 0.14 32.38 17.45
CA LYS A 317 1.10 33.27 16.79
C LYS A 317 0.51 33.91 15.54
N ARG A 318 -0.40 33.22 14.86
CA ARG A 318 -1.12 33.72 13.69
C ARG A 318 -2.09 34.85 14.05
N MET A 319 -2.80 34.72 15.17
CA MET A 319 -3.66 35.80 15.68
C MET A 319 -2.88 37.05 16.10
N LEU A 320 -1.63 36.88 16.54
CA LEU A 320 -0.70 37.95 16.91
C LEU A 320 0.24 38.39 15.77
N MET A 321 0.03 37.89 14.55
CA MET A 321 0.87 38.23 13.42
C MET A 321 0.75 39.71 13.09
N ASP A 322 1.87 40.38 12.81
CA ASP A 322 1.87 41.80 12.44
C ASP A 322 0.99 42.03 11.20
N LYS A 323 0.32 43.19 11.14
CA LYS A 323 -0.59 43.54 10.05
C LYS A 323 0.13 43.63 8.70
N SER A 324 1.40 44.00 8.70
CA SER A 324 2.24 44.06 7.49
C SER A 324 2.38 42.70 6.80
N LEU A 325 2.43 41.62 7.57
CA LEU A 325 2.59 40.24 7.08
C LEU A 325 1.25 39.56 6.76
N ARG A 326 0.11 40.22 7.02
CA ARG A 326 -1.22 39.67 6.72
C ARG A 326 -1.59 40.00 5.29
N PHE A 327 -2.25 39.06 4.62
CA PHE A 327 -2.83 39.31 3.31
C PHE A 327 -3.89 40.41 3.40
N ARG A 328 -3.75 41.46 2.57
CA ARG A 328 -4.53 42.70 2.62
C ARG A 328 -4.54 43.35 4.02
N GLN A 329 -3.49 43.13 4.82
CA GLN A 329 -3.37 43.57 6.21
C GLN A 329 -4.43 43.05 7.20
N MET A 330 -5.31 42.14 6.75
CA MET A 330 -6.44 41.65 7.53
C MET A 330 -6.42 40.13 7.70
N HIS A 331 -6.14 39.40 6.63
CA HIS A 331 -6.30 37.95 6.59
C HIS A 331 -5.00 37.24 6.89
N ALA A 332 -5.01 36.42 7.95
CA ALA A 332 -3.88 35.59 8.29
C ALA A 332 -4.02 34.22 7.61
N LEU A 333 -3.37 34.08 6.45
CA LEU A 333 -3.40 32.87 5.64
C LEU A 333 -2.73 31.70 6.38
N LEU A 334 -3.22 30.47 6.14
CA LEU A 334 -2.55 29.26 6.60
C LEU A 334 -1.82 28.60 5.45
N ILE A 335 -0.50 28.62 5.53
CA ILE A 335 0.41 28.14 4.50
C ILE A 335 0.97 26.80 4.96
N THR A 336 0.77 25.77 4.15
CA THR A 336 1.19 24.39 4.42
C THR A 336 1.88 23.80 3.20
N ARG A 337 2.76 22.81 3.42
CA ARG A 337 3.38 22.08 2.31
C ARG A 337 2.30 21.37 1.50
N CYS A 338 2.42 21.43 0.18
CA CYS A 338 1.59 20.60 -0.67
C CYS A 338 2.11 19.16 -0.57
N GLU A 339 1.38 18.28 0.11
CA GLU A 339 1.72 16.86 0.18
C GLU A 339 1.21 16.16 -1.08
N ALA A 340 2.12 15.59 -1.86
CA ALA A 340 1.77 14.72 -2.97
C ALA A 340 1.09 13.45 -2.43
N GLY A 341 -0.25 13.42 -2.40
CA GLY A 341 -0.99 12.15 -2.38
C GLY A 341 -1.97 11.88 -1.24
N LEU A 342 -2.15 12.76 -0.24
CA LEU A 342 -3.04 12.45 0.91
C LEU A 342 -4.19 13.45 1.15
N GLY A 343 -4.18 14.61 0.48
CA GLY A 343 -5.11 15.70 0.78
C GLY A 343 -6.51 15.57 0.19
N LEU A 344 -6.67 15.04 -1.03
CA LEU A 344 -7.95 15.12 -1.74
C LEU A 344 -9.01 14.16 -1.17
N HIS A 345 -8.63 12.90 -0.86
CA HIS A 345 -9.61 11.93 -0.36
C HIS A 345 -10.03 12.16 1.10
N ARG A 346 -9.14 12.69 1.95
CA ARG A 346 -9.45 12.89 3.37
C ARG A 346 -10.36 14.09 3.63
N GLN A 347 -10.35 15.11 2.77
CA GLN A 347 -11.23 16.28 2.91
C GLN A 347 -12.61 16.09 2.30
N LEU A 348 -12.76 15.28 1.25
CA LEU A 348 -14.07 14.96 0.70
C LEU A 348 -14.86 13.96 1.58
N GLY A 349 -14.17 13.20 2.43
CA GLY A 349 -14.79 12.19 3.31
C GLY A 349 -15.27 12.68 4.69
N MET A 350 -14.80 13.83 5.20
CA MET A 350 -15.10 14.24 6.59
C MET A 350 -16.23 15.28 6.76
N ASN A 351 -16.83 15.79 5.68
CA ASN A 351 -18.01 16.68 5.79
C ASN A 351 -19.35 15.97 5.55
N ARG A 352 -19.39 14.62 5.50
CA ARG A 352 -20.64 13.88 5.28
C ARG A 352 -21.37 13.43 6.55
N ILE A 353 -20.91 13.76 7.76
CA ILE A 353 -21.62 13.38 9.00
C ILE A 353 -21.49 14.50 10.04
N GLU A 354 -22.43 15.45 10.00
CA GLU A 354 -23.25 15.92 11.12
C GLU A 354 -24.06 17.14 10.67
N GLY A 355 -24.98 16.90 9.72
CA GLY A 355 -26.18 17.71 9.62
C GLY A 355 -27.06 17.43 10.85
N ARG A 356 -26.70 17.98 12.01
CA ARG A 356 -27.66 18.19 13.08
C ARG A 356 -28.60 19.29 12.62
N SER A 357 -29.76 18.88 12.11
CA SER A 357 -30.95 19.72 12.08
C SER A 357 -31.26 20.12 13.52
N ALA A 358 -30.92 21.35 13.89
CA ALA A 358 -31.61 22.00 14.99
C ALA A 358 -33.00 22.39 14.47
N CYS A 359 -34.01 21.66 14.92
CA CYS A 359 -35.33 22.25 15.17
C CYS A 359 -35.21 23.27 16.29
#